data_AF-A0A533X4Q4-F1
#
_entry.id   AF-A0A533X4Q4-F1
#
_cell.length_a   1.000
_cell.length_b   1.000
_cell.length_c   1.000
_cell.angle_alpha   90.00
_cell.angle_beta   90.00
_cell.angle_gamma   90.00
#
_symmetry.space_group_name_H-M   'P 1'
#
loop_
_entity.id
_entity.type
_entity.pdbx_description
1 polymer ?
#
loop_
_entity_poly.entity_id
_entity_poly.type
_entity_poly.pdbx_seq_one_letter_code
_entity_poly.pdbx_strand_id
1 'polypeptide(L)'
;MKLNIMRILSYLVITGAAVLYGVPIIWIIVSSFKPVSEALTGYSLGQVLFYFKPTLNAYSRILAGPFIADLINSTIVATSTVLICLALGVPAAYRLARTKNAFTRNLAAWMISTRMAPVFALSLSFFILMTRIIPLYDTVFALITVYLTFNLSLSIWILMGYFEGVPIELERAAMIDGASRLQTLTKIILPISKPA
;
A
#
# COMPACT_ATOMS: atom_id res chain seq x y z
N MET A 1 -29.21 -30.19 -10.29
CA MET A 1 -28.08 -29.32 -9.90
C MET A 1 -27.29 -30.02 -8.78
N LYS A 2 -26.35 -30.92 -9.12
CA LYS A 2 -25.55 -31.64 -8.10
C LYS A 2 -24.49 -30.68 -7.57
N LEU A 3 -24.68 -30.14 -6.37
CA LEU A 3 -23.61 -29.40 -5.70
C LEU A 3 -22.45 -30.37 -5.46
N ASN A 4 -21.30 -30.05 -6.06
CA ASN A 4 -20.08 -30.81 -5.88
C ASN A 4 -19.59 -30.58 -4.44
N ILE A 5 -19.35 -31.63 -3.67
CA ILE A 5 -19.04 -31.55 -2.23
C ILE A 5 -17.85 -30.63 -1.94
N MET A 6 -16.90 -30.56 -2.87
CA MET A 6 -15.78 -29.63 -2.83
C MET A 6 -16.22 -28.16 -2.84
N ARG A 7 -17.25 -27.79 -3.61
CA ARG A 7 -17.76 -26.40 -3.62
C ARG A 7 -18.39 -26.03 -2.28
N ILE A 8 -19.13 -26.94 -1.66
CA ILE A 8 -19.74 -26.71 -0.34
C ILE A 8 -18.63 -26.50 0.70
N LEU A 9 -17.59 -27.34 0.69
CA LEU A 9 -16.43 -27.18 1.57
C LEU A 9 -15.71 -25.84 1.32
N SER A 10 -15.49 -25.47 0.05
CA SER A 10 -14.89 -24.16 -0.29
C SER A 10 -15.71 -23.00 0.25
N TYR A 11 -17.04 -23.02 0.09
CA TYR A 11 -17.90 -21.96 0.63
C TYR A 11 -17.85 -21.90 2.16
N LEU A 12 -17.90 -23.05 2.85
CA LEU A 12 -17.78 -23.09 4.31
C LEU A 12 -16.45 -22.50 4.79
N VAL A 13 -15.34 -22.85 4.14
CA VAL A 13 -14.01 -22.31 4.48
C VAL A 13 -13.94 -20.80 4.23
N ILE A 14 -14.41 -20.34 3.07
CA ILE A 14 -14.40 -18.91 2.73
C ILE A 14 -15.29 -18.12 3.69
N THR A 15 -16.49 -18.60 3.99
CA THR A 15 -17.40 -17.94 4.94
C THR A 15 -16.83 -17.95 6.35
N GLY A 16 -16.26 -19.07 6.80
CA GLY A 16 -15.60 -19.16 8.10
C GLY A 16 -14.43 -18.18 8.24
N ALA A 17 -13.58 -18.09 7.21
CA ALA A 17 -12.50 -17.11 7.15
C ALA A 17 -13.03 -15.67 7.14
N ALA A 18 -14.04 -15.38 6.32
CA ALA A 18 -14.64 -14.04 6.24
C ALA A 18 -15.22 -13.58 7.58
N VAL A 19 -15.88 -14.47 8.32
CA VAL A 19 -16.37 -14.17 9.68
C VAL A 19 -15.19 -13.91 10.61
N LEU A 20 -14.18 -14.77 10.62
CA LEU A 20 -13.00 -14.64 11.49
C LEU A 20 -12.27 -13.30 11.27
N TYR A 21 -12.02 -12.92 10.01
CA TYR A 21 -11.39 -11.63 9.67
C TYR A 21 -12.33 -10.43 9.85
N GLY A 22 -13.64 -10.64 9.75
CA GLY A 22 -14.65 -9.59 9.96
C GLY A 22 -14.82 -9.20 11.42
N VAL A 23 -14.63 -10.13 12.37
CA VAL A 23 -14.78 -9.88 13.82
C VAL A 23 -14.00 -8.65 14.31
N PRO A 24 -12.67 -8.50 14.07
CA PRO A 24 -11.94 -7.32 14.54
C PRO A 24 -12.40 -6.02 13.87
N ILE A 25 -12.88 -6.07 12.62
CA ILE A 25 -13.40 -4.89 11.93
C ILE A 25 -14.73 -4.45 12.56
N ILE A 26 -15.64 -5.40 12.78
CA ILE A 26 -16.91 -5.17 13.49
C ILE A 26 -16.62 -4.65 14.89
N TRP A 27 -15.61 -5.17 15.58
CA TRP A 27 -15.20 -4.69 16.89
C TRP A 27 -14.80 -3.23 16.89
N ILE A 28 -14.00 -2.79 15.93
CA ILE A 28 -13.56 -1.39 15.81
C ILE A 28 -14.77 -0.49 15.55
N ILE A 29 -15.67 -0.89 14.63
CA ILE A 29 -16.88 -0.13 14.32
C ILE A 29 -17.79 -0.03 15.55
N VAL A 30 -18.07 -1.13 16.25
CA VAL A 30 -18.91 -1.10 17.44
C VAL A 30 -18.26 -0.26 18.55
N SER A 31 -16.93 -0.35 18.68
CA SER A 31 -16.19 0.40 19.70
C SER A 31 -16.15 1.91 19.45
N SER A 32 -16.24 2.36 18.19
CA SER A 32 -16.26 3.81 17.89
C SER A 32 -17.54 4.52 18.34
N PHE A 33 -18.62 3.77 18.60
CA PHE A 33 -19.87 4.31 19.15
C PHE A 33 -19.94 4.24 20.69
N LYS A 34 -18.88 3.80 21.37
CA LYS A 34 -18.88 3.68 22.83
C LYS A 34 -18.43 4.97 23.52
N PRO A 35 -18.92 5.21 24.75
CA PRO A 35 -18.31 6.21 25.63
C PRO A 35 -16.82 5.90 25.86
N VAL A 36 -15.96 6.92 25.90
CA VAL A 36 -14.49 6.77 26.04
C VAL A 36 -14.12 5.98 27.30
N SER A 37 -14.87 6.14 28.39
CA SER A 37 -14.68 5.40 29.65
C SER A 37 -14.97 3.89 29.53
N GLU A 38 -15.89 3.50 28.66
CA GLU A 38 -16.27 2.11 28.42
C GLU A 38 -15.38 1.44 27.35
N ALA A 39 -14.81 2.22 26.44
CA ALA A 39 -13.89 1.72 25.42
C ALA A 39 -12.54 1.25 25.99
N LEU A 40 -12.09 1.84 27.11
CA LEU A 40 -10.78 1.58 27.71
C LEU A 40 -10.79 0.49 28.80
N THR A 41 -11.97 0.04 29.24
CA THR A 41 -12.13 -0.80 30.44
C THR A 41 -12.12 -2.32 30.17
N GLY A 42 -11.84 -2.77 28.94
CA GLY A 42 -11.47 -4.17 28.68
C GLY A 42 -12.57 -5.21 28.93
N TYR A 43 -13.81 -4.95 28.52
CA TYR A 43 -14.91 -5.91 28.64
C TYR A 43 -14.79 -7.12 27.70
N SER A 44 -15.40 -8.24 28.10
CA SER A 44 -15.48 -9.50 27.32
C SER A 44 -16.25 -9.36 26.00
N LEU A 45 -16.01 -10.28 25.05
CA LEU A 45 -16.56 -10.25 23.68
C LEU A 45 -18.09 -10.01 23.62
N GLY A 46 -18.84 -10.60 24.58
CA GLY A 46 -20.30 -10.49 24.65
C GLY A 46 -20.82 -9.16 25.21
N GLN A 47 -20.11 -8.54 26.14
CA GLN A 47 -20.46 -7.21 26.67
C GLN A 47 -20.14 -6.11 25.66
N VAL A 48 -19.07 -6.31 24.88
CA VAL A 48 -18.62 -5.34 23.87
C VAL A 48 -19.59 -5.21 22.70
N LEU A 49 -20.23 -6.28 22.26
CA LEU A 49 -21.08 -6.28 21.06
C LEU A 49 -22.54 -5.89 21.32
N PHE A 50 -23.08 -6.15 22.52
CA PHE A 50 -24.52 -6.09 22.75
C PHE A 50 -24.97 -5.15 23.87
N TYR A 51 -24.10 -4.71 24.77
CA TYR A 51 -24.48 -3.94 25.95
C TYR A 51 -23.67 -2.65 26.09
N PHE A 52 -24.01 -1.63 25.30
CA PHE A 52 -23.50 -0.26 25.46
C PHE A 52 -24.56 0.76 25.01
N LYS A 53 -24.44 2.00 25.50
CA LYS A 53 -25.27 3.11 25.02
C LYS A 53 -24.55 3.80 23.86
N PRO A 54 -25.04 3.68 22.61
CA PRO A 54 -24.36 4.28 21.46
C PRO A 54 -24.32 5.80 21.59
N THR A 55 -23.16 6.38 21.33
CA THR A 55 -22.90 7.82 21.44
C THR A 55 -22.02 8.30 20.29
N LEU A 56 -22.24 9.54 19.84
CA LEU A 56 -21.43 10.21 18.82
C LEU A 56 -20.40 11.18 19.42
N ASN A 57 -20.23 11.19 20.75
CA ASN A 57 -19.34 12.12 21.43
C ASN A 57 -17.87 11.95 21.01
N ALA A 58 -17.44 10.72 20.69
CA ALA A 58 -16.10 10.48 20.15
C ALA A 58 -15.88 11.21 18.81
N TYR A 59 -16.88 11.17 17.92
CA TYR A 59 -16.82 11.84 16.62
C TYR A 59 -16.83 13.36 16.76
N SER A 60 -17.70 13.93 17.60
CA SER A 60 -17.72 15.38 17.81
C SER A 60 -16.41 15.90 18.41
N ARG A 61 -15.80 15.14 19.34
CA ARG A 61 -14.47 15.46 19.90
C ARG A 61 -13.35 15.43 18.87
N ILE A 62 -13.33 14.40 18.02
CA ILE A 62 -12.30 14.27 16.97
C ILE A 62 -12.46 15.40 15.95
N LEU A 63 -13.68 15.69 15.51
CA LEU A 63 -13.97 16.76 14.55
C LEU A 63 -13.70 18.17 15.10
N ALA A 64 -13.79 18.36 16.42
CA ALA A 64 -13.39 19.61 17.07
C ALA A 64 -11.85 19.77 17.20
N GLY A 65 -11.10 18.68 17.02
CA GLY A 65 -9.63 18.67 17.05
C GLY A 65 -8.99 18.86 15.67
N PRO A 66 -7.66 18.70 15.57
CA PRO A 66 -6.92 18.85 14.32
C PRO A 66 -7.13 17.71 13.31
N PHE A 67 -8.05 16.77 13.59
CA PHE A 67 -8.24 15.55 12.80
C PHE A 67 -8.42 15.79 11.30
N ILE A 68 -9.17 16.83 10.92
CA ILE A 68 -9.36 17.15 9.50
C ILE A 68 -8.03 17.57 8.85
N ALA A 69 -7.20 18.35 9.55
CA ALA A 69 -5.87 18.72 9.06
C ALA A 69 -4.94 17.49 8.99
N ASP A 70 -4.98 16.61 9.99
CA ASP A 70 -4.20 15.35 10.00
C ASP A 70 -4.62 14.40 8.87
N LEU A 71 -5.92 14.34 8.58
CA LEU A 71 -6.48 13.56 7.48
C LEU A 71 -6.04 14.12 6.12
N ILE A 72 -6.04 15.45 5.96
CA ILE A 72 -5.53 16.12 4.77
C ILE A 72 -4.03 15.83 4.60
N ASN A 73 -3.23 15.99 5.65
CA ASN A 73 -1.80 15.67 5.62
C ASN A 73 -1.56 14.21 5.22
N SER A 74 -2.28 13.26 5.83
CA SER A 74 -2.18 11.83 5.49
C SER A 74 -2.55 11.55 4.03
N THR A 75 -3.59 12.23 3.52
CA THR A 75 -4.04 12.09 2.12
C THR A 75 -3.00 12.65 1.15
N ILE A 76 -2.42 13.82 1.47
CA ILE A 76 -1.35 14.44 0.66
C ILE A 76 -0.13 13.54 0.63
N VAL A 77 0.31 13.04 1.79
CA VAL A 77 1.47 12.14 1.89
C VAL A 77 1.22 10.88 1.07
N ALA A 78 0.11 10.18 1.30
CA ALA A 78 -0.20 8.93 0.61
C ALA A 78 -0.28 9.11 -0.91
N THR A 79 -1.06 10.10 -1.36
CA THR A 79 -1.27 10.33 -2.80
C THR A 79 0.02 10.77 -3.49
N SER A 80 0.78 11.69 -2.88
CA SER A 80 2.04 12.18 -3.46
C SER A 80 3.08 11.07 -3.54
N THR A 81 3.23 10.27 -2.47
CA THR A 81 4.14 9.12 -2.48
C THR A 81 3.76 8.13 -3.58
N VAL A 82 2.48 7.78 -3.74
CA VAL A 82 2.03 6.86 -4.79
C VAL A 82 2.32 7.41 -6.18
N LEU A 83 1.97 8.68 -6.44
CA LEU A 83 2.20 9.31 -7.75
C LEU A 83 3.67 9.35 -8.12
N ILE A 84 4.53 9.74 -7.18
CA ILE A 84 5.99 9.81 -7.41
C ILE A 84 6.58 8.39 -7.56
N CYS A 85 6.13 7.42 -6.75
CA CYS A 85 6.53 6.03 -6.89
C CYS A 85 6.16 5.46 -8.27
N LEU A 86 4.99 5.77 -8.80
CA LEU A 86 4.60 5.35 -10.15
C LEU A 86 5.39 6.10 -11.22
N ALA A 87 5.55 7.42 -11.10
CA ALA A 87 6.27 8.24 -12.06
C ALA A 87 7.74 7.79 -12.23
N LEU A 88 8.40 7.41 -11.13
CA LEU A 88 9.77 6.91 -11.14
C LEU A 88 9.83 5.39 -11.37
N GLY A 89 8.89 4.66 -10.79
CA GLY A 89 8.90 3.20 -10.75
C GLY A 89 8.52 2.56 -12.08
N VAL A 90 7.56 3.13 -12.81
CA VAL A 90 7.15 2.63 -14.14
C VAL A 90 8.32 2.60 -15.14
N PRO A 91 9.04 3.71 -15.41
CA PRO A 91 10.14 3.67 -16.36
C PRO A 91 11.31 2.82 -15.87
N ALA A 92 11.60 2.81 -14.57
CA ALA A 92 12.65 1.98 -13.98
C ALA A 92 12.33 0.49 -14.13
N ALA A 93 11.13 0.07 -13.72
CA ALA A 93 10.65 -1.30 -13.84
C ALA A 93 10.61 -1.75 -15.30
N TYR A 94 10.15 -0.90 -16.22
CA TYR A 94 10.15 -1.23 -17.65
C TYR A 94 11.55 -1.51 -18.16
N ARG A 95 12.53 -0.66 -17.82
CA ARG A 95 13.91 -0.87 -18.26
C ARG A 95 14.51 -2.13 -17.66
N LEU A 96 14.23 -2.40 -16.38
CA LEU A 96 14.74 -3.59 -15.68
C LEU A 96 14.12 -4.87 -16.22
N ALA A 97 12.81 -4.92 -16.42
CA ALA A 97 12.08 -6.07 -16.99
C ALA A 97 12.56 -6.44 -18.40
N ARG A 98 13.01 -5.44 -19.19
CA ARG A 98 13.51 -5.67 -20.56
C ARG A 98 15.01 -5.89 -20.65
N THR A 99 15.76 -5.73 -19.57
CA THR A 99 17.21 -5.93 -19.54
C THR A 99 17.54 -7.20 -18.75
N LYS A 100 17.88 -8.29 -19.44
CA LYS A 100 18.18 -9.58 -18.82
C LYS A 100 19.68 -9.77 -18.60
N ASN A 101 20.24 -9.05 -17.61
CA ASN A 101 21.65 -9.14 -17.24
C ASN A 101 21.82 -9.51 -15.76
N ALA A 102 22.97 -10.06 -15.38
CA ALA A 102 23.25 -10.41 -13.97
C ALA A 102 23.10 -9.20 -13.04
N PHE A 103 23.49 -8.00 -13.50
CA PHE A 103 23.34 -6.76 -12.75
C PHE A 103 21.88 -6.41 -12.43
N THR A 104 20.97 -6.50 -13.39
CA THR A 104 19.56 -6.12 -13.18
C THR A 104 18.85 -7.11 -12.26
N ARG A 105 19.18 -8.40 -12.36
CA ARG A 105 18.71 -9.41 -11.41
C ARG A 105 19.21 -9.15 -9.98
N ASN A 106 20.49 -8.84 -9.83
CA ASN A 106 21.08 -8.53 -8.52
C ASN A 106 20.51 -7.22 -7.94
N LEU A 107 20.27 -6.21 -8.78
CA LEU A 107 19.68 -4.95 -8.38
C LEU A 107 18.24 -5.16 -7.88
N ALA A 108 17.42 -5.92 -8.61
CA ALA A 108 16.06 -6.24 -8.17
C ALA A 108 16.05 -7.00 -6.83
N ALA A 109 16.96 -7.95 -6.64
CA ALA A 109 17.11 -8.66 -5.36
C ALA A 109 17.55 -7.72 -4.22
N TRP A 110 18.52 -6.84 -4.48
CA TRP A 110 18.99 -5.84 -3.52
C TRP A 110 17.87 -4.88 -3.11
N MET A 111 17.07 -4.42 -4.08
CA MET A 111 15.93 -3.53 -3.82
C MET A 111 14.95 -4.14 -2.82
N ILE A 112 14.63 -5.43 -2.92
CA ILE A 112 13.79 -6.11 -1.93
C ILE A 112 14.51 -6.23 -0.59
N SER A 113 15.81 -6.54 -0.56
CA SER A 113 16.53 -6.69 0.72
C SER A 113 16.49 -5.42 1.58
N THR A 114 16.38 -4.23 0.98
CA THR A 114 16.21 -2.97 1.73
C THR A 114 14.94 -2.95 2.59
N ARG A 115 13.93 -3.76 2.27
CA ARG A 115 12.68 -3.91 3.04
C ARG A 115 12.82 -4.80 4.27
N MET A 116 13.90 -5.57 4.37
CA MET A 116 14.16 -6.45 5.51
C MET A 116 14.85 -5.71 6.65
N ALA A 117 15.29 -4.46 6.41
CA ALA A 117 15.94 -3.65 7.41
C ALA A 117 14.94 -3.25 8.53
N PRO A 118 15.38 -3.24 9.80
CA PRO A 118 14.50 -2.96 10.93
C PRO A 118 13.99 -1.52 10.88
N VAL A 119 12.66 -1.38 10.76
CA VAL A 119 11.98 -0.08 10.60
C VAL A 119 12.32 0.90 11.72
N PHE A 120 12.45 0.41 12.96
CA PHE A 120 12.78 1.25 14.12
C PHE A 120 14.18 1.89 14.00
N ALA A 121 15.19 1.13 13.55
CA ALA A 121 16.55 1.65 13.40
C ALA A 121 16.61 2.76 12.34
N LEU A 122 15.94 2.55 11.21
CA LEU A 122 15.88 3.53 10.13
C LEU A 122 15.08 4.76 10.52
N SER A 123 14.04 4.62 11.33
CA SER A 123 13.25 5.74 11.83
C SER A 123 14.13 6.72 12.62
N LEU A 124 15.01 6.21 13.49
CA LEU A 124 15.98 7.05 14.19
C LEU A 124 16.98 7.71 13.24
N SER A 125 17.49 6.99 12.24
CA SER A 125 18.40 7.54 11.25
C SER A 125 17.76 8.67 10.45
N PHE A 126 16.51 8.50 9.99
CA PHE A 126 15.77 9.53 9.29
C PHE A 126 15.44 10.71 10.21
N PHE A 127 15.12 10.47 11.48
CA PHE A 127 14.92 11.55 12.45
C PHE A 127 16.18 12.42 12.57
N ILE A 128 17.36 11.83 12.74
CA ILE A 128 18.63 12.57 12.84
C ILE A 128 18.92 13.31 11.52
N LEU A 129 18.73 12.66 10.37
CA LEU A 129 18.93 13.26 9.05
C LEU A 129 18.06 14.51 8.86
N MET A 130 16.76 14.40 9.14
CA MET A 130 15.80 15.48 8.93
C MET A 130 15.91 16.60 9.96
N THR A 131 16.42 16.32 11.17
CA THR A 131 16.61 17.34 12.22
C THR A 131 17.97 18.04 12.15
N ARG A 132 19.06 17.32 11.85
CA ARG A 132 20.44 17.83 11.99
C ARG A 132 21.12 18.18 10.68
N ILE A 133 20.73 17.56 9.56
CA ILE A 133 21.45 17.68 8.29
C ILE A 133 20.64 18.51 7.28
N ILE A 134 19.35 18.21 7.12
CA ILE A 134 18.49 18.81 6.08
C ILE A 134 17.52 19.90 6.62
N PRO A 135 17.58 20.22 7.92
CA PRO A 135 16.48 20.85 8.70
C PRO A 135 15.05 20.83 8.10
N LEU A 136 14.51 19.64 7.81
CA LEU A 136 13.12 19.45 7.30
C LEU A 136 12.22 18.69 8.27
N TYR A 137 12.60 18.62 9.55
CA TYR A 137 11.82 17.95 10.58
C TYR A 137 10.40 18.55 10.71
N ASP A 138 9.45 17.70 11.07
CA ASP A 138 8.03 18.05 11.24
C ASP A 138 7.35 18.62 9.98
N THR A 139 7.72 18.11 8.81
CA THR A 139 7.11 18.50 7.52
C THR A 139 6.52 17.31 6.77
N VAL A 140 5.45 17.56 6.01
CA VAL A 140 4.84 16.62 5.06
C VAL A 140 5.87 16.13 4.03
N PHE A 141 6.78 17.00 3.61
CA PHE A 141 7.83 16.67 2.63
C PHE A 141 8.82 15.62 3.18
N ALA A 142 9.23 15.75 4.45
CA ALA A 142 10.09 14.76 5.09
C ALA A 142 9.42 13.38 5.12
N LEU A 143 8.14 13.32 5.48
CA LEU A 143 7.34 12.08 5.46
C LEU A 143 7.27 11.46 4.07
N ILE A 144 6.97 12.26 3.03
CA ILE A 144 6.94 11.79 1.64
C ILE A 144 8.29 11.16 1.26
N THR A 145 9.40 11.82 1.57
CA THR A 145 10.75 11.34 1.23
C THR A 145 11.09 10.01 1.91
N VAL A 146 10.75 9.87 3.20
CA VAL A 146 10.93 8.62 3.93
C VAL A 146 10.12 7.50 3.27
N TYR A 147 8.82 7.74 3.02
CA TYR A 147 7.98 6.74 2.39
C TYR A 147 8.43 6.38 0.97
N LEU A 148 8.94 7.33 0.18
CA LEU A 148 9.48 7.06 -1.14
C LEU A 148 10.65 6.08 -1.10
N THR A 149 11.58 6.26 -0.16
CA THR A 149 12.77 5.41 -0.03
C THR A 149 12.40 3.93 0.08
N PHE A 150 11.38 3.63 0.87
CA PHE A 150 10.89 2.27 1.01
C PHE A 150 9.98 1.88 -0.15
N ASN A 151 8.97 2.68 -0.47
CA ASN A 151 7.88 2.27 -1.37
C ASN A 151 8.32 2.16 -2.83
N LEU A 152 9.32 2.93 -3.24
CA LEU A 152 9.84 2.89 -4.61
C LEU A 152 10.46 1.52 -4.93
N SER A 153 11.20 0.91 -3.99
CA SER A 153 11.84 -0.39 -4.22
C SER A 153 10.83 -1.50 -4.46
N LEU A 154 9.78 -1.56 -3.64
CA LEU A 154 8.68 -2.51 -3.82
C LEU A 154 7.88 -2.22 -5.09
N SER A 155 7.56 -0.95 -5.37
CA SER A 155 6.78 -0.57 -6.56
C SER A 155 7.48 -1.01 -7.83
N ILE A 156 8.80 -0.77 -7.93
CA ILE A 156 9.60 -1.21 -9.08
C ILE A 156 9.59 -2.74 -9.18
N TRP A 157 9.76 -3.44 -8.06
CA TRP A 157 9.80 -4.90 -8.06
C TRP A 157 8.48 -5.53 -8.52
N ILE A 158 7.33 -5.04 -8.03
CA ILE A 158 6.00 -5.50 -8.45
C ILE A 158 5.77 -5.21 -9.93
N LEU A 159 6.00 -3.96 -10.36
CA LEU A 159 5.81 -3.55 -11.75
C LEU A 159 6.72 -4.34 -12.71
N MET A 160 7.94 -4.66 -12.27
CA MET A 160 8.87 -5.47 -13.06
C MET A 160 8.29 -6.86 -13.33
N GLY A 161 7.75 -7.54 -12.31
CA GLY A 161 7.10 -8.85 -12.49
C GLY A 161 5.91 -8.80 -13.44
N TYR A 162 5.11 -7.73 -13.39
CA TYR A 162 4.00 -7.53 -14.34
C TYR A 162 4.49 -7.29 -15.77
N PHE A 163 5.48 -6.42 -15.97
CA PHE A 163 6.01 -6.12 -17.29
C PHE A 163 6.73 -7.32 -17.91
N GLU A 164 7.40 -8.15 -17.10
CA GLU A 164 7.97 -9.43 -17.56
C GLU A 164 6.90 -10.39 -18.12
N GLY A 165 5.68 -10.36 -17.58
CA GLY A 165 4.55 -11.15 -18.06
C GLY A 165 3.99 -10.69 -19.42
N VAL A 166 4.27 -9.45 -19.85
CA VAL A 166 3.82 -8.95 -21.15
C VAL A 166 4.75 -9.47 -22.27
N PRO A 167 4.22 -10.16 -23.30
CA PRO A 167 5.02 -10.68 -24.42
C PRO A 167 5.82 -9.59 -25.13
N ILE A 168 7.11 -9.84 -25.38
CA ILE A 168 8.02 -8.87 -26.01
C ILE A 168 7.68 -8.59 -27.47
N GLU A 169 6.96 -9.52 -28.11
CA GLU A 169 6.50 -9.45 -29.48
C GLU A 169 5.57 -8.26 -29.71
N LEU A 170 4.73 -7.92 -28.72
CA LEU A 170 3.82 -6.76 -28.79
C LEU A 170 4.60 -5.45 -28.86
N GLU A 171 5.71 -5.35 -28.13
CA GLU A 171 6.57 -4.17 -28.18
C GLU A 171 7.31 -4.05 -29.51
N ARG A 172 7.80 -5.18 -30.03
CA ARG A 172 8.50 -5.23 -31.32
C ARG A 172 7.55 -4.87 -32.46
N ALA A 173 6.32 -5.37 -32.45
CA ALA A 173 5.29 -5.01 -33.42
C ALA A 173 5.04 -3.49 -33.41
N ALA A 174 4.86 -2.90 -32.22
CA ALA A 174 4.68 -1.46 -32.08
C ALA A 174 5.86 -0.64 -32.61
N MET A 175 7.10 -1.10 -32.36
CA MET A 175 8.29 -0.42 -32.86
C MET A 175 8.43 -0.55 -34.38
N ILE A 176 7.99 -1.67 -34.97
CA ILE A 176 7.91 -1.84 -36.43
C ILE A 176 6.88 -0.86 -37.03
N ASP A 177 5.77 -0.63 -36.33
CA ASP A 177 4.75 0.39 -36.68
C ASP A 177 5.23 1.84 -36.42
N GLY A 178 6.49 2.04 -36.03
CA GLY A 178 7.11 3.35 -35.82
C GLY A 178 6.87 3.96 -34.44
N ALA A 179 6.33 3.20 -33.47
CA ALA A 179 6.16 3.69 -32.11
C ALA A 179 7.52 3.84 -31.40
N SER A 180 7.73 4.99 -30.74
CA SER A 180 8.88 5.19 -29.86
C SER A 180 8.75 4.37 -28.58
N ARG A 181 9.85 4.12 -27.86
CA ARG A 181 9.83 3.35 -26.59
C ARG A 181 8.87 3.93 -25.55
N LEU A 182 8.76 5.26 -25.48
CA LEU A 182 7.82 5.92 -24.57
C LEU A 182 6.37 5.70 -25.02
N GLN A 183 6.11 5.72 -26.33
CA GLN A 183 4.79 5.40 -26.88
C GLN A 183 4.43 3.93 -26.64
N THR A 184 5.36 3.00 -26.85
CA THR A 184 5.16 1.58 -26.54
C THR A 184 4.84 1.38 -25.06
N LEU A 185 5.60 2.01 -24.16
CA LEU A 185 5.34 1.94 -22.72
C LEU A 185 3.96 2.48 -22.36
N THR A 186 3.62 3.68 -22.82
CA THR A 186 2.40 4.38 -22.41
C THR A 186 1.14 3.88 -23.10
N LYS A 187 1.22 3.45 -24.36
CA LYS A 187 0.06 3.06 -25.17
C LYS A 187 -0.18 1.57 -25.25
N ILE A 188 0.80 0.73 -24.88
CA ILE A 188 0.69 -0.73 -24.99
C ILE A 188 0.93 -1.39 -23.65
N ILE A 189 2.11 -1.19 -23.06
CA ILE A 189 2.50 -1.91 -21.84
C ILE A 189 1.64 -1.49 -20.65
N LEU A 190 1.49 -0.18 -20.41
CA LEU A 190 0.70 0.33 -19.29
C LEU A 190 -0.79 -0.09 -19.38
N PRO A 191 -1.50 0.03 -20.52
CA PRO A 191 -2.87 -0.45 -20.62
C PRO A 191 -3.04 -1.95 -20.40
N ILE A 192 -2.11 -2.77 -20.92
CA ILE A 192 -2.14 -4.23 -20.71
C ILE A 192 -1.87 -4.56 -19.24
N SER A 193 -1.01 -3.79 -18.59
CA SER A 193 -0.61 -3.98 -17.19
C SER A 193 -1.50 -3.21 -16.20
N LYS A 194 -2.64 -2.65 -16.62
CA LYS A 194 -3.53 -1.85 -15.76
C LYS A 194 -4.00 -2.55 -14.47
N PRO A 195 -4.16 -3.89 -14.41
CA PRO A 195 -4.49 -4.58 -13.16
C PRO A 195 -3.36 -4.60 -12.11
N ALA A 196 -2.13 -4.26 -12.50
CA ALA A 196 -0.97 -4.15 -11.61
C ALA A 196 -1.08 -2.92 -10.70
#